data_AF-A0A1E4S1E0-F1
#
_entry.id   AF-A0A1E4S1E0-F1
#
_cell.length_a   1.000
_cell.length_b   1.000
_cell.length_c   1.000
_cell.angle_alpha   90.00
_cell.angle_beta   90.00
_cell.angle_gamma   90.00
#
_symmetry.space_group_name_H-M   'P 1'
#
loop_
_entity.id
_entity.type
_entity.pdbx_description
1 polymer ?
#
loop_
_entity_poly.entity_id
_entity_poly.type
_entity_poly.pdbx_seq_one_letter_code
_entity_poly.pdbx_strand_id
1 'polypeptide(L)'
;MPIETPKLRGKTLIIPSVSIGNVPQLSVDLLVHNLPFEWACSMDHTLLYPFASPVDSLDDEEPIDRGISTGIELYVDETHGLALVQQRSPILPGYGYKFVQYLSQFIRESQFQSVVVLDSQDYTLKSTLDASCPIEIVSNDLSEQFKQFSIEQEDNEEMVLSPYVRALTNAIKGVTTVYAVVMFVYEGDNRVDSQVLADKVLKLLTISSPAGQGWNHPKSWRSLYGDRPLPRGLEQGIYG
;
A
#
# COMPACT_ATOMS: atom_id res chain seq x y z
N MET A 1 27.76 -5.67 -1.47
CA MET A 1 27.65 -7.10 -1.86
C MET A 1 26.64 -7.18 -2.99
N PRO A 2 26.81 -8.02 -4.01
CA PRO A 2 25.72 -8.26 -4.95
C PRO A 2 24.62 -8.97 -4.15
N ILE A 3 23.52 -8.26 -3.93
CA ILE A 3 22.36 -8.75 -3.19
C ILE A 3 21.88 -9.99 -3.96
N GLU A 4 21.80 -11.15 -3.28
CA GLU A 4 21.15 -12.33 -3.85
C GLU A 4 19.77 -11.86 -4.35
N THR A 5 19.51 -12.00 -5.66
CA THR A 5 18.25 -11.57 -6.23
C THR A 5 17.15 -12.26 -5.42
N PRO A 6 16.26 -11.52 -4.72
CA PRO A 6 15.23 -12.14 -3.90
C PRO A 6 14.44 -13.09 -4.80
N LYS A 7 13.98 -14.23 -4.27
CA LYS A 7 13.19 -15.18 -5.06
C LYS A 7 11.80 -14.60 -5.32
N LEU A 8 11.68 -13.64 -6.21
CA LEU A 8 10.44 -12.92 -6.50
C LEU A 8 9.53 -13.67 -7.49
N ARG A 9 10.11 -14.56 -8.28
CA ARG A 9 9.41 -15.29 -9.34
C ARG A 9 8.24 -16.09 -8.76
N GLY A 10 7.07 -15.92 -9.35
CA GLY A 10 5.86 -16.64 -8.97
C GLY A 10 5.19 -16.14 -7.70
N LYS A 11 5.72 -15.09 -7.03
CA LYS A 11 5.07 -14.43 -5.90
C LYS A 11 3.99 -13.45 -6.37
N THR A 12 3.11 -13.05 -5.45
CA THR A 12 2.21 -11.91 -5.66
C THR A 12 2.82 -10.64 -5.09
N LEU A 13 2.93 -9.59 -5.91
CA LEU A 13 3.49 -8.31 -5.49
C LEU A 13 2.39 -7.34 -5.05
N ILE A 14 2.54 -6.72 -3.88
CA ILE A 14 1.65 -5.66 -3.37
C ILE A 14 2.35 -4.30 -3.52
N ILE A 15 1.70 -3.34 -4.19
CA ILE A 15 2.24 -1.99 -4.43
C ILE A 15 1.24 -0.94 -3.92
N PRO A 16 1.61 -0.10 -2.94
CA PRO A 16 0.82 1.04 -2.54
C PRO A 16 1.05 2.20 -3.52
N SER A 17 -0.01 2.93 -3.82
CA SER A 17 0.11 4.29 -4.37
C SER A 17 0.21 5.30 -3.22
N VAL A 18 0.85 6.44 -3.50
CA VAL A 18 0.76 7.62 -2.62
C VAL A 18 -0.47 8.40 -3.06
N SER A 19 -1.58 8.19 -2.35
CA SER A 19 -2.92 8.71 -2.70
C SER A 19 -3.68 9.15 -1.44
N ILE A 20 -4.96 9.51 -1.58
CA ILE A 20 -5.72 10.27 -0.57
C ILE A 20 -5.70 9.58 0.80
N GLY A 21 -5.42 10.35 1.86
CA GLY A 21 -5.33 9.83 3.23
C GLY A 21 -4.14 8.90 3.50
N ASN A 22 -3.24 8.71 2.53
CA ASN A 22 -2.13 7.73 2.58
C ASN A 22 -2.58 6.31 2.94
N VAL A 23 -3.86 5.99 2.70
CA VAL A 23 -4.47 4.73 3.14
C VAL A 23 -3.74 3.51 2.59
N PRO A 24 -3.34 3.47 1.29
CA PRO A 24 -2.53 2.36 0.78
C PRO A 24 -1.19 2.17 1.50
N GLN A 25 -0.52 3.26 1.88
CA GLN A 25 0.77 3.21 2.59
C GLN A 25 0.56 2.69 4.02
N LEU A 26 -0.47 3.19 4.71
CA LEU A 26 -0.84 2.72 6.05
C LEU A 26 -1.26 1.25 6.04
N SER A 27 -2.01 0.79 5.03
CA SER A 27 -2.38 -0.62 4.90
C SER A 27 -1.15 -1.50 4.71
N VAL A 28 -0.18 -1.05 3.94
CA VAL A 28 1.09 -1.76 3.77
C VAL A 28 1.89 -1.82 5.07
N ASP A 29 1.91 -0.76 5.88
CA ASP A 29 2.53 -0.79 7.21
C ASP A 29 1.92 -1.92 8.07
N LEU A 30 0.59 -2.02 8.07
CA LEU A 30 -0.11 -3.09 8.78
C LEU A 30 0.29 -4.47 8.27
N LEU A 31 0.34 -4.67 6.94
CA LEU A 31 0.74 -5.95 6.37
C LEU A 31 2.17 -6.35 6.76
N VAL A 32 3.13 -5.42 6.69
CA VAL A 32 4.54 -5.66 7.05
C VAL A 32 4.69 -6.11 8.50
N HIS A 33 3.96 -5.49 9.42
CA HIS A 33 4.08 -5.76 10.86
C HIS A 33 3.14 -6.87 11.38
N ASN A 34 2.31 -7.48 10.53
CA ASN A 34 1.36 -8.52 10.94
C ASN A 34 1.46 -9.81 10.12
N LEU A 35 2.29 -9.83 9.08
CA LEU A 35 2.68 -11.03 8.32
C LEU A 35 4.19 -11.22 8.42
N PRO A 36 4.73 -12.43 8.16
CA PRO A 36 6.15 -12.71 8.26
C PRO A 36 6.95 -12.14 7.06
N PHE A 37 6.83 -10.83 6.85
CA PHE A 37 7.61 -10.10 5.86
C PHE A 37 9.01 -9.82 6.39
N GLU A 38 10.01 -10.21 5.61
CA GLU A 38 11.41 -9.86 5.84
C GLU A 38 11.84 -8.77 4.87
N TRP A 39 12.70 -7.86 5.32
CA TRP A 39 13.28 -6.86 4.44
C TRP A 39 14.20 -7.52 3.40
N ALA A 40 13.99 -7.20 2.12
CA ALA A 40 14.81 -7.73 1.03
C ALA A 40 15.83 -6.71 0.54
N CYS A 41 15.40 -5.49 0.19
CA CYS A 41 16.31 -4.44 -0.27
C CYS A 41 15.70 -3.03 -0.21
N SER A 42 16.57 -2.01 -0.28
CA SER A 42 16.19 -0.65 -0.65
C SER A 42 16.12 -0.56 -2.17
N MET A 43 15.01 -0.04 -2.69
CA MET A 43 14.83 0.17 -4.13
C MET A 43 15.46 1.51 -4.55
N ASP A 44 15.56 1.74 -5.87
CA ASP A 44 16.05 3.01 -6.39
C ASP A 44 15.06 4.13 -6.02
N HIS A 45 15.48 4.98 -5.09
CA HIS A 45 14.70 6.09 -4.57
C HIS A 45 15.14 7.45 -5.15
N THR A 46 15.96 7.46 -6.22
CA THR A 46 16.42 8.71 -6.87
C THR A 46 15.30 9.51 -7.53
N LEU A 47 14.17 8.87 -7.81
CA LEU A 47 12.97 9.50 -8.39
C LEU A 47 11.98 10.00 -7.33
N LEU A 48 12.28 9.82 -6.05
CA LEU A 48 11.44 10.22 -4.93
C LEU A 48 12.06 11.39 -4.16
N TYR A 49 11.26 12.08 -3.35
CA TYR A 49 11.83 13.02 -2.39
C TYR A 49 12.80 12.27 -1.44
N PRO A 50 13.96 12.87 -1.11
CA PRO A 50 14.90 12.27 -0.16
C PRO A 50 14.22 11.95 1.16
N PHE A 51 14.40 10.72 1.63
CA PHE A 51 13.83 10.22 2.86
C PHE A 51 14.84 9.33 3.58
N ALA A 52 15.00 9.56 4.87
CA ALA A 52 15.76 8.71 5.77
C ALA A 52 15.06 8.70 7.12
N SER A 53 14.83 7.52 7.68
CA SER A 53 14.28 7.36 9.02
C SER A 53 14.95 6.20 9.75
N PRO A 54 14.79 6.10 11.08
CA PRO A 54 14.95 4.82 11.76
C PRO A 54 14.11 3.72 11.09
N VAL A 55 14.55 2.47 11.22
CA VAL A 55 13.73 1.33 10.82
C VAL A 55 12.57 1.19 11.80
N ASP A 56 11.36 1.11 11.27
CA ASP A 56 10.13 0.98 12.07
C ASP A 56 10.05 -0.42 12.69
N SER A 57 9.35 -0.53 13.82
CA SER A 57 9.19 -1.77 14.57
C SER A 57 7.87 -1.75 15.34
N LEU A 58 7.49 -2.89 15.91
CA LEU A 58 6.45 -2.93 16.95
C LEU A 58 6.99 -2.42 18.29
N ASP A 59 6.10 -2.09 19.22
CA ASP A 59 6.47 -1.53 20.54
C ASP A 59 7.29 -2.52 21.40
N ASP A 60 6.99 -3.82 21.28
CA ASP A 60 7.65 -4.90 22.04
C ASP A 60 8.90 -5.47 21.33
N GLU A 61 9.28 -4.90 20.19
CA GLU A 61 10.43 -5.34 19.40
C GLU A 61 11.68 -4.51 19.72
N GLU A 62 12.82 -5.20 19.77
CA GLU A 62 14.12 -4.54 19.86
C GLU A 62 14.43 -3.77 18.56
N PRO A 63 15.16 -2.65 18.63
CA PRO A 63 15.55 -1.89 17.45
C PRO A 63 16.29 -2.77 16.42
N ILE A 64 15.84 -2.69 15.18
CA ILE A 64 16.42 -3.46 14.08
C ILE A 64 17.76 -2.82 13.64
N ASP A 65 18.87 -3.52 13.85
CA ASP A 65 20.21 -3.09 13.41
C ASP A 65 20.44 -3.34 11.90
N ARG A 66 19.64 -2.65 11.07
CA ARG A 66 19.74 -2.66 9.59
C ARG A 66 20.27 -1.33 9.04
N GLY A 67 20.48 -0.34 9.90
CA GLY A 67 20.79 1.03 9.50
C GLY A 67 19.53 1.89 9.41
N ILE A 68 19.27 2.47 8.24
CA ILE A 68 18.14 3.40 8.02
C ILE A 68 17.13 2.82 7.05
N SER A 69 15.87 3.20 7.23
CA SER A 69 14.84 3.04 6.20
C SER A 69 14.93 4.18 5.17
N THR A 70 14.59 3.86 3.93
CA THR A 70 14.70 4.75 2.76
C THR A 70 13.33 4.99 2.11
N GLY A 71 13.27 5.86 1.10
CA GLY A 71 12.01 6.30 0.50
C GLY A 71 11.16 5.20 -0.15
N ILE A 72 11.78 4.10 -0.59
CA ILE A 72 11.09 2.92 -1.11
C ILE A 72 11.88 1.65 -0.81
N GLU A 73 11.20 0.65 -0.23
CA GLU A 73 11.80 -0.59 0.23
C GLU A 73 10.95 -1.79 -0.20
N LEU A 74 11.62 -2.92 -0.41
CA LEU A 74 11.00 -4.19 -0.79
C LEU A 74 11.08 -5.16 0.38
N TYR A 75 9.94 -5.78 0.69
CA TYR A 75 9.78 -6.83 1.68
C TYR A 75 9.28 -8.11 1.01
N VAL A 76 9.66 -9.27 1.54
CA VAL A 76 9.29 -10.59 1.02
C VAL A 76 8.76 -11.47 2.13
N ASP A 77 7.66 -12.15 1.85
CA ASP A 77 7.09 -13.21 2.69
C ASP A 77 7.18 -14.53 1.92
N GLU A 78 8.00 -15.45 2.43
CA GLU A 78 8.16 -16.78 1.85
C GLU A 78 7.01 -17.73 2.21
N THR A 79 6.34 -17.50 3.33
CA THR A 79 5.24 -18.34 3.84
C THR A 79 4.01 -18.24 2.96
N HIS A 80 3.64 -17.02 2.58
CA HIS A 80 2.46 -16.76 1.75
C HIS A 80 2.79 -16.50 0.27
N GLY A 81 4.08 -16.51 -0.10
CA GLY A 81 4.49 -16.24 -1.48
C GLY A 81 4.23 -14.79 -1.89
N LEU A 82 4.47 -13.82 -1.00
CA LEU A 82 4.23 -12.41 -1.26
C LEU A 82 5.53 -11.62 -1.39
N ALA A 83 5.45 -10.55 -2.16
CA ALA A 83 6.39 -9.44 -2.11
C ALA A 83 5.59 -8.17 -1.89
N LEU A 84 6.17 -7.18 -1.23
CA LEU A 84 5.48 -5.95 -0.87
C LEU A 84 6.43 -4.77 -0.99
N VAL A 85 5.98 -3.72 -1.66
CA VAL A 85 6.68 -2.43 -1.73
C VAL A 85 6.15 -1.52 -0.64
N GLN A 86 7.03 -0.98 0.18
CA GLN A 86 6.70 0.13 1.08
C GLN A 86 7.29 1.41 0.50
N GLN A 87 6.45 2.41 0.25
CA GLN A 87 6.88 3.72 -0.23
C GLN A 87 6.58 4.76 0.84
N ARG A 88 7.62 5.43 1.36
CA ARG A 88 7.52 6.46 2.40
C ARG A 88 7.53 7.88 1.84
N SER A 89 8.12 8.10 0.66
CA SER A 89 8.19 9.43 0.04
C SER A 89 7.47 9.50 -1.31
N PRO A 90 6.84 10.66 -1.62
CA PRO A 90 6.18 10.84 -2.91
C PRO A 90 7.20 10.98 -4.04
N ILE A 91 6.72 10.73 -5.26
CA ILE A 91 7.49 10.87 -6.50
C ILE A 91 7.82 12.35 -6.73
N LEU A 92 9.04 12.64 -7.20
CA LEU A 92 9.43 14.00 -7.56
C LEU A 92 8.52 14.55 -8.68
N PRO A 93 8.13 15.83 -8.62
CA PRO A 93 7.31 16.46 -9.67
C PRO A 93 7.92 16.27 -11.07
N GLY A 94 7.11 15.82 -12.03
CA GLY A 94 7.54 15.55 -13.40
C GLY A 94 8.22 14.19 -13.64
N TYR A 95 8.48 13.40 -12.60
CA TYR A 95 9.12 12.07 -12.73
C TYR A 95 8.16 10.89 -12.73
N GLY A 96 6.84 11.13 -12.60
CA GLY A 96 5.82 10.07 -12.54
C GLY A 96 5.92 9.03 -13.66
N TYR A 97 6.11 9.47 -14.91
CA TYR A 97 6.27 8.55 -16.04
C TYR A 97 7.52 7.67 -15.93
N LYS A 98 8.67 8.26 -15.55
CA LYS A 98 9.93 7.51 -15.35
C LYS A 98 9.81 6.51 -14.21
N PHE A 99 9.11 6.88 -13.14
CA PHE A 99 8.86 5.99 -12.01
C PHE A 99 7.97 4.80 -12.40
N VAL A 100 6.91 5.04 -13.19
CA VAL A 100 6.09 3.96 -13.77
C VAL A 100 6.92 3.05 -14.68
N GLN A 101 7.81 3.60 -15.52
CA GLN A 101 8.71 2.80 -16.34
C GLN A 101 9.62 1.91 -15.49
N TYR A 102 10.25 2.49 -14.47
CA TYR A 102 11.10 1.79 -13.51
C TYR A 102 10.36 0.61 -12.85
N LEU A 103 9.19 0.86 -12.26
CA LEU A 103 8.41 -0.20 -11.62
C LEU A 103 7.92 -1.26 -12.62
N SER A 104 7.48 -0.83 -13.81
CA SER A 104 7.04 -1.77 -14.84
C SER A 104 8.17 -2.69 -15.33
N GLN A 105 9.40 -2.18 -15.40
CA GLN A 105 10.58 -2.97 -15.74
C GLN A 105 10.90 -3.96 -14.61
N PHE A 106 10.92 -3.49 -13.36
CA PHE A 106 11.11 -4.35 -12.20
C PHE A 106 10.10 -5.50 -12.15
N ILE A 107 8.81 -5.24 -12.42
CA ILE A 107 7.75 -6.26 -12.44
C ILE A 107 7.99 -7.29 -13.55
N ARG A 108 8.37 -6.84 -14.77
CA ARG A 108 8.67 -7.73 -15.90
C ARG A 108 9.86 -8.64 -15.61
N GLU A 109 10.93 -8.09 -15.06
CA GLU A 109 12.17 -8.82 -14.77
C GLU A 109 11.99 -9.81 -13.60
N SER A 110 11.17 -9.45 -12.61
CA SER A 110 10.95 -10.26 -11.41
C SER A 110 9.97 -11.42 -11.61
N GLN A 111 9.18 -11.42 -12.69
CA GLN A 111 8.26 -12.51 -13.07
C GLN A 111 7.24 -12.88 -11.96
N PHE A 112 6.59 -11.86 -11.39
CA PHE A 112 5.50 -12.05 -10.42
C PHE A 112 4.30 -12.77 -11.05
N GLN A 113 3.65 -13.65 -10.28
CA GLN A 113 2.43 -14.34 -10.71
C GLN A 113 1.27 -13.36 -10.86
N SER A 114 1.16 -12.40 -9.94
CA SER A 114 0.17 -11.34 -10.00
C SER A 114 0.67 -10.09 -9.26
N VAL A 115 0.03 -8.95 -9.52
CA VAL A 115 0.31 -7.66 -8.88
C VAL A 115 -0.98 -7.09 -8.31
N VAL A 116 -0.98 -6.73 -7.03
CA VAL A 116 -2.05 -6.01 -6.36
C VAL A 116 -1.60 -4.56 -6.14
N VAL A 117 -2.28 -3.62 -6.78
CA VAL A 117 -2.02 -2.18 -6.63
C VAL A 117 -3.09 -1.58 -5.72
N LEU A 118 -2.68 -0.94 -4.64
CA LEU A 118 -3.57 -0.31 -3.67
C LEU A 118 -3.70 1.18 -3.98
N ASP A 119 -4.92 1.67 -4.11
CA ASP A 119 -5.25 3.07 -4.41
C ASP A 119 -6.30 3.59 -3.43
N SER A 120 -6.33 4.90 -3.25
CA SER A 120 -7.45 5.57 -2.58
C SER A 120 -7.87 6.83 -3.32
N GLN A 121 -9.16 7.11 -3.25
CA GLN A 121 -9.81 8.25 -3.92
C GLN A 121 -10.71 9.01 -2.94
N ASP A 122 -11.07 10.23 -3.33
CA ASP A 122 -12.00 11.04 -2.56
C ASP A 122 -13.38 10.37 -2.57
N TYR A 123 -13.97 10.19 -1.39
CA TYR A 123 -15.29 9.60 -1.26
C TYR A 123 -16.37 10.31 -2.07
N THR A 124 -16.22 11.61 -2.33
CA THR A 124 -17.15 12.38 -3.16
C THR A 124 -17.16 11.96 -4.63
N LEU A 125 -16.11 11.27 -5.10
CA LEU A 125 -16.05 10.68 -6.44
C LEU A 125 -16.74 9.32 -6.53
N LYS A 126 -17.14 8.75 -5.38
CA LYS A 126 -17.88 7.49 -5.36
C LYS A 126 -19.27 7.73 -5.91
N SER A 127 -19.54 7.15 -7.07
CA SER A 127 -20.84 7.30 -7.73
C SER A 127 -21.87 6.26 -7.29
N THR A 128 -21.41 5.17 -6.66
CA THR A 128 -22.28 4.10 -6.16
C THR A 128 -22.98 4.50 -4.84
N LEU A 129 -24.30 4.28 -4.80
CA LEU A 129 -25.18 4.59 -3.66
C LEU A 129 -24.93 3.70 -2.42
N ASP A 130 -24.18 2.60 -2.56
CA ASP A 130 -23.89 1.70 -1.46
C ASP A 130 -22.76 2.24 -0.57
N ALA A 131 -23.12 2.99 0.46
CA ALA A 131 -22.18 3.48 1.46
C ALA A 131 -21.50 2.36 2.28
N SER A 132 -22.01 1.12 2.23
CA SER A 132 -21.54 0.02 3.10
C SER A 132 -20.22 -0.62 2.67
N CYS A 133 -19.85 -0.53 1.38
CA CYS A 133 -18.59 -1.05 0.86
C CYS A 133 -17.79 0.05 0.15
N PRO A 134 -16.85 0.75 0.82
CA PRO A 134 -16.06 1.82 0.20
C PRO A 134 -14.96 1.32 -0.74
N ILE A 135 -14.91 0.02 -1.07
CA ILE A 135 -13.81 -0.56 -1.85
C ILE A 135 -14.32 -1.17 -3.15
N GLU A 136 -13.68 -0.78 -4.25
CA GLU A 136 -13.86 -1.34 -5.58
C GLU A 136 -12.57 -2.06 -6.02
N ILE A 137 -12.71 -3.13 -6.80
CA ILE A 137 -11.59 -3.89 -7.33
C ILE A 137 -11.70 -3.86 -8.85
N VAL A 138 -10.61 -3.58 -9.56
CA VAL A 138 -10.53 -3.78 -11.01
C VAL A 138 -9.42 -4.73 -11.34
N SER A 139 -9.75 -5.72 -12.16
CA SER A 139 -8.78 -6.70 -12.63
C SER A 139 -8.64 -6.66 -14.15
N ASN A 140 -7.45 -6.99 -14.64
CA ASN A 140 -7.26 -7.34 -16.05
C ASN A 140 -7.54 -8.83 -16.36
N ASP A 141 -7.86 -9.63 -15.34
CA ASP A 141 -8.27 -11.02 -15.48
C ASP A 141 -9.70 -11.08 -16.01
N LEU A 142 -9.87 -11.71 -17.16
CA LEU A 142 -11.17 -11.91 -17.81
C LEU A 142 -12.15 -12.64 -16.88
N SER A 143 -11.70 -13.61 -16.09
CA SER A 143 -12.59 -14.41 -15.23
C SER A 143 -13.22 -13.57 -14.11
N GLU A 144 -12.47 -12.63 -13.56
CA GLU A 144 -12.94 -11.67 -12.55
C GLU A 144 -13.78 -10.57 -13.20
N GLN A 145 -13.41 -10.10 -14.40
CA GLN A 145 -14.26 -9.19 -15.18
C GLN A 145 -15.63 -9.81 -15.48
N PHE A 146 -15.69 -11.11 -15.79
CA PHE A 146 -16.96 -11.84 -16.00
C PHE A 146 -17.79 -11.97 -14.72
N LYS A 147 -17.15 -12.18 -13.55
CA LYS A 147 -17.85 -12.20 -12.27
C LYS A 147 -18.43 -10.83 -11.92
N GLN A 148 -17.71 -9.75 -12.20
CA GLN A 148 -18.21 -8.38 -12.05
C GLN A 148 -19.37 -8.08 -13.01
N PHE A 149 -19.23 -8.49 -14.28
CA PHE A 149 -20.28 -8.34 -15.29
C PHE A 149 -21.56 -9.11 -14.98
N SER A 150 -21.47 -10.18 -14.19
CA SER A 150 -22.61 -11.02 -13.84
C SER A 150 -23.43 -10.45 -12.67
N ILE A 151 -22.92 -9.44 -11.97
CA ILE A 151 -23.51 -8.97 -10.71
C ILE A 151 -24.35 -7.70 -10.86
N GLU A 152 -24.09 -6.77 -11.78
CA GLU A 152 -25.01 -5.63 -11.99
C GLU A 152 -24.88 -5.01 -13.38
N GLN A 153 -26.02 -4.85 -14.08
CA GLN A 153 -26.19 -3.83 -15.11
C GLN A 153 -26.50 -2.51 -14.39
N GLU A 154 -25.48 -1.78 -14.00
CA GLU A 154 -25.59 -0.36 -13.68
C GLU A 154 -24.60 0.42 -14.55
N ASP A 155 -24.95 1.67 -14.86
CA ASP A 155 -24.39 2.51 -15.91
C ASP A 155 -22.85 2.46 -16.00
N ASN A 156 -22.32 2.54 -17.23
CA ASN A 156 -20.89 2.67 -17.55
C ASN A 156 -20.33 3.99 -16.99
N GLU A 157 -20.21 4.11 -15.67
CA GLU A 157 -19.44 5.16 -15.03
C GLU A 157 -17.99 4.70 -14.92
N GLU A 158 -17.11 5.46 -15.54
CA GLU A 158 -15.70 5.14 -15.66
C GLU A 158 -15.06 5.15 -14.26
N MET A 159 -14.73 3.97 -13.73
CA MET A 159 -14.12 3.83 -12.41
C MET A 159 -12.84 4.69 -12.30
N VAL A 160 -12.80 5.56 -11.29
CA VAL A 160 -11.76 6.58 -11.17
C VAL A 160 -10.51 6.00 -10.52
N LEU A 161 -9.62 5.41 -11.32
CA LEU A 161 -8.25 5.13 -10.88
C LEU A 161 -7.42 6.43 -10.84
N SER A 162 -6.48 6.53 -9.89
CA SER A 162 -5.50 7.62 -9.90
C SER A 162 -4.69 7.57 -11.20
N PRO A 163 -4.21 8.72 -11.73
CA PRO A 163 -3.41 8.75 -12.95
C PRO A 163 -2.16 7.85 -12.88
N TYR A 164 -1.55 7.76 -11.70
CA TYR A 164 -0.41 6.89 -11.44
C TYR A 164 -0.79 5.41 -11.54
N VAL A 165 -1.85 4.98 -10.84
CA VAL A 165 -2.30 3.58 -10.86
C VAL A 165 -2.74 3.19 -12.26
N ARG A 166 -3.54 4.03 -12.94
CA ARG A 166 -3.93 3.80 -14.35
C ARG A 166 -2.72 3.66 -15.28
N ALA A 167 -1.70 4.51 -15.12
CA ALA A 167 -0.50 4.42 -15.95
C ALA A 167 0.28 3.12 -15.67
N LEU A 168 0.42 2.74 -14.41
CA LEU A 168 1.12 1.51 -14.02
C LEU A 168 0.39 0.25 -14.49
N THR A 169 -0.91 0.14 -14.23
CA THR A 169 -1.72 -1.03 -14.63
C THR A 169 -1.72 -1.21 -16.15
N ASN A 170 -1.77 -0.12 -16.91
CA ASN A 170 -1.63 -0.16 -18.38
C ASN A 170 -0.22 -0.59 -18.82
N ALA A 171 0.84 -0.10 -18.16
CA ALA A 171 2.23 -0.42 -18.52
C ALA A 171 2.63 -1.88 -18.26
N ILE A 172 1.89 -2.58 -17.39
CA ILE A 172 2.08 -4.00 -17.07
C ILE A 172 0.94 -4.89 -17.58
N LYS A 173 -0.02 -4.32 -18.33
CA LYS A 173 -1.10 -5.08 -18.98
C LYS A 173 -0.49 -6.10 -19.95
N GLY A 174 -0.83 -7.38 -19.76
CA GLY A 174 -0.29 -8.48 -20.57
C GLY A 174 1.06 -9.03 -20.10
N VAL A 175 1.68 -8.44 -19.07
CA VAL A 175 2.86 -9.01 -18.39
C VAL A 175 2.44 -10.03 -17.35
N THR A 176 1.47 -9.66 -16.52
CA THR A 176 0.99 -10.44 -15.38
C THR A 176 -0.46 -10.05 -15.06
N THR A 177 -1.12 -10.83 -14.20
CA THR A 177 -2.45 -10.48 -13.69
C THR A 177 -2.34 -9.32 -12.72
N VAL A 178 -3.23 -8.34 -12.83
CA VAL A 178 -3.21 -7.11 -12.04
C VAL A 178 -4.56 -6.91 -11.39
N TYR A 179 -4.56 -6.65 -10.08
CA TYR A 179 -5.72 -6.25 -9.29
C TYR A 179 -5.47 -4.84 -8.75
N ALA A 180 -6.24 -3.85 -9.19
CA ALA A 180 -6.29 -2.53 -8.57
C ALA A 180 -7.39 -2.54 -7.50
N VAL A 181 -7.03 -2.32 -6.23
CA VAL A 181 -7.98 -2.23 -5.11
C VAL A 181 -8.06 -0.77 -4.70
N VAL A 182 -9.21 -0.14 -4.93
CA VAL A 182 -9.44 1.29 -4.75
C VAL A 182 -10.36 1.50 -3.56
N MET A 183 -9.91 2.25 -2.55
CA MET A 183 -10.76 2.65 -1.42
C MET A 183 -11.15 4.12 -1.52
N PHE A 184 -12.44 4.39 -1.41
CA PHE A 184 -12.99 5.73 -1.32
C PHE A 184 -12.95 6.20 0.14
N VAL A 185 -12.29 7.33 0.40
CA VAL A 185 -12.04 7.83 1.76
C VAL A 185 -12.18 9.35 1.84
N TYR A 186 -12.40 9.87 3.04
CA TYR A 186 -12.20 11.30 3.35
C TYR A 186 -10.80 11.49 3.93
N GLU A 187 -10.21 12.68 3.75
CA GLU A 187 -8.96 13.01 4.46
C GLU A 187 -9.20 13.11 5.97
N GLY A 188 -8.25 12.58 6.75
CA GLY A 188 -8.30 12.68 8.20
C GLY A 188 -7.49 11.57 8.88
N ASP A 189 -8.05 11.01 9.96
CA ASP A 189 -7.48 9.86 10.65
C ASP A 189 -7.91 8.55 9.96
N ASN A 190 -7.14 8.14 8.96
CA ASN A 190 -7.46 6.97 8.14
C ASN A 190 -6.89 5.65 8.69
N ARG A 191 -6.60 5.57 9.99
CA ARG A 191 -6.10 4.31 10.60
C ARG A 191 -7.11 3.17 10.46
N VAL A 192 -8.40 3.44 10.71
CA VAL A 192 -9.45 2.43 10.55
C VAL A 192 -9.62 2.04 9.08
N ASP A 193 -9.62 3.03 8.19
CA ASP A 193 -9.73 2.78 6.74
C ASP A 193 -8.59 1.87 6.25
N SER A 194 -7.38 2.09 6.75
CA SER A 194 -6.22 1.27 6.39
C SER A 194 -6.34 -0.19 6.84
N GLN A 195 -7.01 -0.45 7.98
CA GLN A 195 -7.32 -1.80 8.44
C GLN A 195 -8.35 -2.46 7.53
N VAL A 196 -9.41 -1.74 7.16
CA VAL A 196 -10.45 -2.24 6.24
C VAL A 196 -9.85 -2.59 4.87
N LEU A 197 -8.97 -1.75 4.35
CA LEU A 197 -8.26 -2.02 3.09
C LEU A 197 -7.30 -3.22 3.23
N ALA A 198 -6.55 -3.31 4.33
CA ALA A 198 -5.65 -4.44 4.57
C ALA A 198 -6.43 -5.78 4.70
N ASP A 199 -7.55 -5.80 5.42
CA ASP A 199 -8.43 -6.97 5.53
C ASP A 199 -9.00 -7.38 4.17
N LYS A 200 -9.37 -6.40 3.33
CA LYS A 200 -9.83 -6.68 1.97
C LYS A 200 -8.73 -7.33 1.12
N VAL A 201 -7.48 -6.87 1.25
CA VAL A 201 -6.32 -7.45 0.56
C VAL A 201 -6.08 -8.89 1.02
N LEU A 202 -6.09 -9.15 2.33
CA LEU A 202 -5.93 -10.51 2.86
C LEU A 202 -7.04 -11.44 2.37
N LYS A 203 -8.29 -10.96 2.36
CA LYS A 203 -9.44 -11.71 1.82
C LYS A 203 -9.29 -12.00 0.32
N LEU A 204 -8.82 -11.03 -0.47
CA LEU A 204 -8.55 -11.21 -1.90
C LEU A 204 -7.47 -12.29 -2.13
N LEU A 205 -6.43 -12.29 -1.31
CA LEU A 205 -5.33 -13.24 -1.39
C LEU A 205 -5.62 -14.59 -0.69
N THR A 206 -6.82 -14.76 -0.11
CA THR A 206 -7.22 -15.95 0.66
C THR A 206 -6.25 -16.26 1.81
N ILE A 207 -5.71 -15.21 2.43
CA ILE A 207 -4.83 -15.32 3.61
C ILE A 207 -5.68 -15.09 4.85
N SER A 208 -5.50 -15.93 5.86
CA SER A 208 -6.17 -15.78 7.15
C SER A 208 -5.79 -14.45 7.78
N SER A 209 -6.79 -13.62 8.08
CA SER A 209 -6.52 -12.33 8.71
C SER A 209 -6.03 -12.52 10.15
N PRO A 210 -4.97 -11.82 10.57
CA PRO A 210 -4.65 -11.66 11.99
C PRO A 210 -5.75 -10.92 12.78
N ALA A 211 -6.73 -10.31 12.10
CA ALA A 211 -7.79 -9.47 12.68
C ALA A 211 -8.67 -10.15 13.74
N GLY A 212 -8.63 -11.47 13.90
CA GLY A 212 -9.24 -12.14 15.07
C GLY A 212 -8.61 -11.72 16.40
N GLN A 213 -7.39 -11.19 16.40
CA GLN A 213 -6.66 -10.69 17.58
C GLN A 213 -6.45 -9.16 17.56
N GLY A 214 -6.82 -8.48 16.47
CA GLY A 214 -6.54 -7.06 16.23
C GLY A 214 -5.26 -6.83 15.41
N TRP A 215 -5.15 -5.65 14.81
CA TRP A 215 -3.97 -5.24 14.04
C TRP A 215 -2.89 -4.66 14.97
N ASN A 216 -1.65 -5.16 14.86
CA ASN A 216 -0.50 -4.51 15.48
C ASN A 216 -0.11 -3.28 14.65
N HIS A 217 0.04 -2.14 15.32
CA HIS A 217 0.43 -0.89 14.68
C HIS A 217 1.94 -0.68 14.83
N PRO A 218 2.62 -0.19 13.79
CA PRO A 218 4.01 0.21 13.94
C PRO A 218 4.14 1.35 14.96
N LYS A 219 5.29 1.40 15.63
CA LYS A 219 5.61 2.41 16.63
C LYS A 219 5.50 3.83 16.08
N SER A 220 5.81 4.03 14.80
CA SER A 220 5.68 5.32 14.11
C SER A 220 4.25 5.91 14.18
N TRP A 221 3.21 5.08 14.31
CA TRP A 221 1.83 5.55 14.39
C TRP A 221 1.49 6.25 15.71
N ARG A 222 2.27 6.03 16.76
CA ARG A 222 2.07 6.70 18.06
C ARG A 222 2.25 8.21 17.98
N SER A 223 3.15 8.64 17.12
CA SER A 223 3.65 10.02 17.02
C SER A 223 2.94 10.83 15.94
N LEU A 224 1.86 10.31 15.34
CA LEU A 224 1.10 10.98 14.26
C LEU A 224 0.59 12.36 14.65
N TYR A 225 0.24 12.54 15.92
CA TYR A 225 -0.23 13.81 16.49
C TYR A 225 0.86 14.56 17.29
N GLY A 226 2.11 14.12 17.17
CA GLY A 226 3.27 14.66 17.85
C GLY A 226 3.54 14.01 19.22
N ASP A 227 4.82 13.85 19.55
CA ASP A 227 5.27 13.29 20.82
C ASP A 227 5.41 14.33 21.94
N ARG A 228 5.01 15.58 21.67
CA ARG A 228 5.10 16.63 22.68
C ARG A 228 4.15 16.27 23.82
N PRO A 229 4.65 16.11 25.07
CA PRO A 229 3.78 15.85 26.19
C PRO A 229 2.79 16.99 26.32
N LEU A 230 1.51 16.65 26.51
CA LEU A 230 0.47 17.65 26.69
C LEU A 230 0.83 18.54 27.89
N PRO A 231 0.75 19.87 27.74
CA PRO A 231 0.97 20.78 28.85
C PRO A 231 -0.01 20.44 29.98
N ARG A 232 0.50 20.20 31.18
CA ARG A 232 -0.33 19.77 32.32
C ARG A 232 -0.95 20.95 33.08
N GLY A 233 -0.41 22.16 32.89
CA GLY A 233 -0.88 23.39 33.50
C GLY A 233 -1.59 24.30 32.49
N LEU A 234 -2.56 25.08 32.98
CA LEU A 234 -3.29 26.06 32.15
C LEU A 234 -2.30 27.07 31.56
N GLU A 235 -1.35 27.54 32.37
CA GLU A 235 -0.27 28.48 32.06
C GLU A 235 0.73 27.99 31.01
N GLN A 236 0.70 26.70 30.69
CA GLN A 236 1.55 26.07 29.68
C GLN A 236 0.76 25.78 28.39
N GLY A 237 -0.55 25.97 28.41
CA GLY A 237 -1.44 25.83 27.26
C GLY A 237 -1.49 27.12 26.44
N ILE A 238 -2.01 27.01 25.21
CA ILE A 238 -2.22 28.14 24.29
C ILE A 238 -3.26 29.15 24.85
N TYR A 239 -4.03 28.74 25.86
CA TYR A 239 -5.13 29.50 26.46
C TYR A 239 -4.86 29.93 27.91
N GLY A 240 -3.61 29.81 28.38
CA GLY A 240 -3.18 30.18 29.73
C GLY A 240 -2.71 31.61 29.92
#